data_AF-A0A3M1GQZ6-F1
#
_entry.id   AF-A0A3M1GQZ6-F1
#
_cell.length_a   1.000
_cell.length_b   1.000
_cell.length_c   1.000
_cell.angle_alpha   90.00
_cell.angle_beta   90.00
_cell.angle_gamma   90.00
#
_symmetry.space_group_name_H-M   'P 1'
#
loop_
_entity.id
_entity.type
_entity.pdbx_description
1 polymer ?
#
loop_
_entity_poly.entity_id
_entity_poly.type
_entity_poly.pdbx_seq_one_letter_code
_entity_poly.pdbx_strand_id
1 'polypeptide(L)'
;MQLHGPKRVYTRDSLEFWFGKLEHEWDGYFSEDHLAKGRELYRSGGIREIELHGEEAIVHCRVEKKDEYSVIEWRNGGLHVRSSNPDKDFGRTVAVAGLYEIEELVADEIGELIEAAESAEGNDRGSREGNGRNGNGRSRDEASESLREIAHVHAKPIKRASGTRKERDGAAKGSAGTRSAAGRRPRRQILLRFFTSERGLVCEPWWMENGEAAAPAYPAREGGSGSGQRPAAVAPSVAERMKLISLTALAKKSHFHFEADLGAFLLENVEEIPHFVQNVLPAWERQFKVEKTAVVDHLGAGVASVQVEARARRTAAAGIDLEWIFRSGERLIDEDGVKALAKANGQAVMVPDVGLVRLEPEKLETVRRWREAVGEFRAEHAPAYLLFSLFNDQRF
;
A
#
# COMPACT_ATOMS: atom_id res chain seq x y z
N MET A 1 -10.18 -3.30 26.93
CA MET A 1 -11.06 -2.41 26.16
C MET A 1 -10.72 -2.59 24.69
N GLN A 2 -11.64 -3.08 23.86
CA GLN A 2 -11.44 -3.08 22.42
C GLN A 2 -11.37 -1.62 21.96
N LEU A 3 -10.19 -1.21 21.46
CA LEU A 3 -10.02 0.04 20.75
C LEU A 3 -10.79 -0.07 19.44
N HIS A 4 -12.06 0.30 19.45
CA HIS A 4 -12.80 0.53 18.22
C HIS A 4 -12.27 1.85 17.66
N GLY A 5 -11.86 1.84 16.39
CA GLY A 5 -11.54 3.07 15.67
C GLY A 5 -12.74 4.03 15.66
N PRO A 6 -12.52 5.31 15.31
CA PRO A 6 -13.61 6.26 15.23
C PRO A 6 -14.66 5.81 14.22
N LYS A 7 -15.92 6.15 14.48
CA LYS A 7 -17.01 5.90 13.54
C LYS A 7 -16.79 6.76 12.28
N ARG A 8 -16.98 6.17 11.09
CA ARG A 8 -16.80 6.86 9.82
C ARG A 8 -18.12 6.84 9.06
N VAL A 9 -18.62 8.02 8.67
CA VAL A 9 -19.86 8.19 7.89
C VAL A 9 -19.53 8.99 6.64
N TYR A 10 -19.77 8.43 5.46
CA TYR A 10 -19.44 9.08 4.20
C TYR A 10 -20.29 8.52 3.05
N THR A 11 -20.35 9.30 1.96
CA THR A 11 -20.78 8.80 0.64
C THR A 11 -19.57 8.71 -0.29
N ARG A 12 -19.68 7.92 -1.36
CA ARG A 12 -18.62 7.83 -2.36
C ARG A 12 -18.24 9.17 -2.96
N ASP A 13 -19.21 9.99 -3.35
CA ASP A 13 -18.96 11.34 -3.90
C ASP A 13 -18.19 12.24 -2.92
N SER A 14 -18.50 12.15 -1.63
CA SER A 14 -17.76 12.90 -0.60
C SER A 14 -16.32 12.42 -0.48
N LEU A 15 -16.10 11.10 -0.56
CA LEU A 15 -14.78 10.50 -0.48
C LEU A 15 -13.89 10.91 -1.66
N GLU A 16 -14.45 10.89 -2.89
CA GLU A 16 -13.77 11.36 -4.11
C GLU A 16 -13.38 12.86 -4.02
N PHE A 17 -14.28 13.70 -3.49
CA PHE A 17 -13.98 15.12 -3.26
C PHE A 17 -12.82 15.30 -2.29
N TRP A 18 -12.87 14.63 -1.13
CA TRP A 18 -11.85 14.76 -0.08
C TRP A 18 -10.51 14.18 -0.51
N PHE A 19 -10.48 13.09 -1.29
CA PHE A 19 -9.26 12.59 -1.94
C PHE A 19 -8.56 13.69 -2.73
N GLY A 20 -9.28 14.39 -3.62
CA GLY A 20 -8.72 15.49 -4.39
C GLY A 20 -8.28 16.69 -3.53
N LYS A 21 -8.95 16.97 -2.40
CA LYS A 21 -8.56 18.08 -1.51
C LYS A 21 -7.34 17.79 -0.66
N LEU A 22 -7.16 16.55 -0.22
CA LEU A 22 -6.02 16.15 0.60
C LEU A 22 -4.70 16.12 -0.19
N GLU A 23 -4.74 16.11 -1.53
CA GLU A 23 -3.55 16.33 -2.36
C GLU A 23 -3.00 17.78 -2.30
N HIS A 24 -3.75 18.71 -1.73
CA HIS A 24 -3.32 20.10 -1.54
C HIS A 24 -2.67 20.27 -0.16
N GLU A 25 -1.75 21.23 -0.04
CA GLU A 25 -1.08 21.60 1.23
C GLU A 25 -2.09 22.28 2.18
N TRP A 26 -2.96 21.48 2.80
CA TRP A 26 -3.96 21.96 3.76
C TRP A 26 -3.31 22.38 5.08
N ASP A 27 -2.12 21.87 5.40
CA ASP A 27 -1.37 22.19 6.60
C ASP A 27 -0.96 23.66 6.66
N GLY A 28 -0.73 24.30 5.50
CA GLY A 28 -0.48 25.74 5.39
C GLY A 28 -1.62 26.64 5.90
N TYR A 29 -2.81 26.09 6.14
CA TYR A 29 -3.93 26.82 6.76
C TYR A 29 -3.87 26.83 8.30
N PHE A 30 -2.93 26.13 8.91
CA PHE A 30 -2.83 25.94 10.35
C PHE A 30 -1.49 26.43 10.90
N SER A 31 -1.46 26.86 12.17
CA SER A 31 -0.20 27.19 12.84
C SER A 31 0.58 25.93 13.19
N GLU A 32 1.89 26.05 13.42
CA GLU A 32 2.71 24.92 13.88
C GLU A 32 2.20 24.30 15.19
N ASP A 33 1.63 25.13 16.09
CA ASP A 33 1.03 24.69 17.35
C ASP A 33 -0.24 23.87 17.11
N HIS A 34 -1.13 24.32 16.22
CA HIS A 34 -2.32 23.55 15.81
C HIS A 34 -1.92 22.21 15.20
N LEU A 35 -0.88 22.19 14.35
CA LEU A 35 -0.38 20.98 13.72
C LEU A 35 0.22 20.00 14.75
N ALA A 36 0.97 20.51 15.73
CA ALA A 36 1.57 19.69 16.78
C ALA A 36 0.50 19.07 17.69
N LYS A 37 -0.41 19.88 18.23
CA LYS A 37 -1.48 19.43 19.11
C LYS A 37 -2.49 18.53 18.39
N GLY A 38 -2.80 18.83 17.14
CA GLY A 38 -3.71 18.01 16.33
C GLY A 38 -3.13 16.61 16.07
N ARG A 39 -1.83 16.51 15.78
CA ARG A 39 -1.14 15.21 15.66
C ARG A 39 -1.17 14.41 16.96
N GLU A 40 -1.00 15.08 18.10
CA GLU A 40 -1.08 14.43 19.42
C GLU A 40 -2.50 13.91 19.68
N LEU A 41 -3.51 14.74 19.43
CA LEU A 41 -4.92 14.37 19.59
C LEU A 41 -5.29 13.17 18.71
N TYR A 42 -4.89 13.16 17.44
CA TYR A 42 -5.07 12.02 16.54
C TYR A 42 -4.38 10.76 17.07
N ARG A 43 -3.07 10.84 17.42
CA ARG A 43 -2.30 9.68 17.93
C ARG A 43 -2.83 9.12 19.26
N SER A 44 -3.45 9.96 20.08
CA SER A 44 -4.09 9.53 21.33
C SER A 44 -5.48 8.89 21.14
N GLY A 45 -6.01 8.85 19.92
CA GLY A 45 -7.36 8.35 19.64
C GLY A 45 -8.47 9.28 20.15
N GLY A 46 -8.24 10.60 20.13
CA GLY A 46 -9.20 11.60 20.63
C GLY A 46 -10.41 11.82 19.71
N ILE A 47 -10.32 11.40 18.44
CA ILE A 47 -11.41 11.45 17.48
C ILE A 47 -12.37 10.29 17.73
N ARG A 48 -13.66 10.60 17.73
CA ARG A 48 -14.74 9.64 17.98
C ARG A 48 -15.52 9.30 16.72
N GLU A 49 -15.74 10.29 15.89
CA GLU A 49 -16.51 10.15 14.66
C GLU A 49 -16.07 11.20 13.64
N ILE A 50 -16.03 10.80 12.37
CA ILE A 50 -15.94 11.70 11.24
C ILE A 50 -17.13 11.48 10.31
N GLU A 51 -17.72 12.58 9.85
CA GLU A 51 -18.78 12.58 8.86
C GLU A 51 -18.35 13.41 7.64
N LEU A 52 -18.36 12.82 6.45
CA LEU A 52 -18.07 13.49 5.18
C LEU A 52 -19.36 13.77 4.41
N HIS A 53 -19.60 15.06 4.11
CA HIS A 53 -20.79 15.54 3.42
C HIS A 53 -20.40 16.53 2.30
N GLY A 54 -20.16 16.03 1.10
CA GLY A 54 -19.74 16.88 -0.04
C GLY A 54 -18.49 17.69 0.29
N GLU A 55 -18.62 19.02 0.34
CA GLU A 55 -17.51 19.95 0.62
C GLU A 55 -17.21 20.16 2.12
N GLU A 56 -17.97 19.50 2.99
CA GLU A 56 -17.89 19.66 4.45
C GLU A 56 -17.52 18.34 5.13
N ALA A 57 -16.76 18.45 6.22
CA ALA A 57 -16.45 17.33 7.11
C ALA A 57 -16.71 17.74 8.55
N ILE A 58 -17.43 16.90 9.30
CA ILE A 58 -17.72 17.11 10.72
C ILE A 58 -16.86 16.13 11.52
N VAL A 59 -16.09 16.65 12.46
CA VAL A 59 -15.14 15.91 13.28
C VAL A 59 -15.60 15.98 14.72
N HIS A 60 -16.03 14.85 15.27
CA HIS A 60 -16.44 14.72 16.66
C HIS A 60 -15.28 14.23 17.51
N CYS A 61 -15.05 14.91 18.64
CA CYS A 61 -14.06 14.53 19.63
C CYS A 61 -14.69 14.56 21.03
N ARG A 62 -14.06 13.84 21.97
CA ARG A 62 -14.46 13.87 23.38
C ARG A 62 -13.35 14.46 24.24
N VAL A 63 -13.62 15.58 24.88
CA VAL A 63 -12.70 16.25 25.82
C VAL A 63 -13.42 16.49 27.14
N GLU A 64 -12.79 16.13 28.26
CA GLU A 64 -13.34 16.32 29.61
C GLU A 64 -14.81 15.86 29.80
N LYS A 65 -15.18 14.74 29.15
CA LYS A 65 -16.54 14.15 29.15
C LYS A 65 -17.61 14.96 28.41
N LYS A 66 -17.23 15.98 27.64
CA LYS A 66 -18.11 16.68 26.71
C LYS A 66 -17.82 16.22 25.28
N ASP A 67 -18.89 16.05 24.52
CA ASP A 67 -18.79 15.78 23.09
C ASP A 67 -18.77 17.13 22.37
N GLU A 68 -17.70 17.38 21.64
CA GLU A 68 -17.46 18.62 20.90
C GLU A 68 -17.16 18.29 19.45
N TYR A 69 -17.44 19.22 18.55
CA TYR A 69 -17.20 19.03 17.14
C TYR A 69 -16.54 20.22 16.47
N SER A 70 -15.82 19.93 15.39
CA SER A 70 -15.33 20.93 14.45
C SER A 70 -15.80 20.57 13.05
N VAL A 71 -16.20 21.59 12.30
CA VAL A 71 -16.63 21.49 10.90
C VAL A 71 -15.54 22.09 10.03
N ILE A 72 -15.02 21.29 9.10
CA ILE A 72 -14.05 21.68 8.09
C ILE A 72 -14.82 21.88 6.80
N GLU A 73 -14.67 23.04 6.16
CA GLU A 73 -15.35 23.37 4.91
C GLU A 73 -14.36 23.83 3.87
N TRP A 74 -14.43 23.26 2.68
CA TRP A 74 -13.71 23.73 1.51
C TRP A 74 -14.61 24.62 0.66
N ARG A 75 -14.50 25.94 0.79
CA ARG A 75 -15.30 26.90 0.01
C ARG A 75 -14.40 27.90 -0.71
N ASN A 76 -14.77 28.26 -1.94
CA ASN A 76 -14.05 29.26 -2.75
C ASN A 76 -12.54 29.00 -2.90
N GLY A 77 -12.12 27.73 -2.86
CA GLY A 77 -10.70 27.33 -2.95
C GLY A 77 -9.89 27.51 -1.67
N GLY A 78 -10.54 27.74 -0.52
CA GLY A 78 -9.88 27.86 0.79
C GLY A 78 -10.52 26.94 1.85
N LEU A 79 -9.70 26.58 2.85
CA LEU A 79 -10.12 25.77 3.99
C LEU A 79 -10.60 26.67 5.14
N HIS A 80 -11.81 26.42 5.61
CA HIS A 80 -12.44 27.11 6.73
C HIS A 80 -12.78 26.12 7.85
N VAL A 81 -12.65 26.57 9.11
CA VAL A 81 -12.96 25.76 10.30
C VAL A 81 -13.98 26.49 11.16
N ARG A 82 -15.07 25.81 11.50
CA ARG A 82 -16.04 26.20 12.53
C ARG A 82 -16.00 25.18 13.67
N SER A 83 -16.36 25.57 14.89
CA SER A 83 -16.37 24.67 16.04
C SER A 83 -17.56 24.94 16.95
N SER A 84 -18.02 23.90 17.64
CA SER A 84 -18.99 24.02 18.73
C SER A 84 -18.38 24.64 20.00
N ASN A 85 -17.05 24.64 20.13
CA ASN A 85 -16.34 25.23 21.25
C ASN A 85 -16.07 26.73 20.97
N PRO A 86 -16.27 27.64 21.95
CA PRO A 86 -15.88 29.05 21.81
C PRO A 86 -14.38 29.26 21.60
N ASP A 87 -13.53 28.31 22.02
CA ASP A 87 -12.10 28.30 21.76
C ASP A 87 -11.82 27.89 20.31
N LYS A 88 -11.41 28.88 19.51
CA LYS A 88 -11.07 28.69 18.09
C LYS A 88 -9.79 27.89 17.90
N ASP A 89 -8.82 27.98 18.81
CA ASP A 89 -7.56 27.25 18.71
C ASP A 89 -7.79 25.76 18.99
N PHE A 90 -8.66 25.46 19.95
CA PHE A 90 -9.15 24.10 20.16
C PHE A 90 -9.87 23.57 18.92
N GLY A 91 -10.82 24.32 18.36
CA GLY A 91 -11.53 23.92 17.14
C GLY A 91 -10.60 23.63 15.95
N ARG A 92 -9.55 24.44 15.78
CA ARG A 92 -8.52 24.20 14.74
C ARG A 92 -7.67 22.96 15.02
N THR A 93 -7.36 22.71 16.29
CA THR A 93 -6.64 21.49 16.72
C THR A 93 -7.45 20.24 16.42
N VAL A 94 -8.75 20.24 16.72
CA VAL A 94 -9.68 19.14 16.39
C VAL A 94 -9.81 18.96 14.88
N ALA A 95 -9.90 20.05 14.11
CA ALA A 95 -9.92 20.00 12.66
C ALA A 95 -8.65 19.34 12.07
N VAL A 96 -7.46 19.68 12.57
CA VAL A 96 -6.21 19.03 12.16
C VAL A 96 -6.24 17.53 12.45
N ALA A 97 -6.66 17.13 13.65
CA ALA A 97 -6.77 15.72 14.02
C ALA A 97 -7.77 14.97 13.12
N GLY A 98 -8.90 15.61 12.80
CA GLY A 98 -9.87 15.08 11.86
C GLY A 98 -9.33 14.95 10.43
N LEU A 99 -8.52 15.91 9.95
CA LEU A 99 -7.90 15.79 8.62
C LEU A 99 -6.99 14.56 8.54
N TYR A 100 -6.22 14.23 9.58
CA TYR A 100 -5.46 12.97 9.61
C TYR A 100 -6.36 11.74 9.60
N GLU A 101 -7.50 11.76 10.30
CA GLU A 101 -8.47 10.65 10.26
C GLU A 101 -9.11 10.50 8.88
N ILE A 102 -9.38 11.60 8.18
CA ILE A 102 -9.90 11.58 6.80
C ILE A 102 -8.81 11.07 5.85
N GLU A 103 -7.53 11.43 6.06
CA GLU A 103 -6.41 10.87 5.30
C GLU A 103 -6.35 9.35 5.43
N GLU A 104 -6.57 8.81 6.63
CA GLU A 104 -6.61 7.37 6.88
C GLU A 104 -7.84 6.71 6.22
N LEU A 105 -9.04 7.28 6.39
CA LEU A 105 -10.26 6.81 5.73
C LEU A 105 -10.09 6.74 4.21
N VAL A 106 -9.59 7.81 3.60
CA VAL A 106 -9.38 7.86 2.16
C VAL A 106 -8.39 6.80 1.70
N ALA A 107 -7.36 6.50 2.49
CA ALA A 107 -6.42 5.44 2.18
C ALA A 107 -7.02 4.04 2.30
N ASP A 108 -7.85 3.78 3.30
CA ASP A 108 -8.53 2.48 3.47
C ASP A 108 -9.47 2.19 2.29
N GLU A 109 -10.15 3.22 1.79
CA GLU A 109 -11.13 3.12 0.71
C GLU A 109 -10.51 3.28 -0.69
N ILE A 110 -9.21 3.56 -0.78
CA ILE A 110 -8.55 3.95 -2.04
C ILE A 110 -8.70 2.90 -3.13
N GLY A 111 -8.69 1.61 -2.77
CA GLY A 111 -8.86 0.52 -3.71
C GLY A 111 -10.21 0.59 -4.45
N GLU A 112 -11.28 0.94 -3.74
CA GLU A 112 -12.62 1.07 -4.33
C GLU A 112 -12.73 2.31 -5.23
N LEU A 113 -12.10 3.42 -4.83
CA LEU A 113 -12.03 4.65 -5.63
C LEU A 113 -11.29 4.44 -6.95
N ILE A 114 -10.27 3.59 -6.95
CA ILE A 114 -9.47 3.30 -8.15
C ILE A 114 -10.23 2.38 -9.11
N GLU A 115 -10.78 1.27 -8.64
CA GLU A 115 -11.57 0.34 -9.49
C GLU A 115 -12.77 1.05 -10.15
N ALA A 116 -13.37 1.98 -9.40
CA ALA A 116 -14.39 2.90 -9.84
C ALA A 116 -13.97 3.82 -11.00
N ALA A 117 -12.84 4.51 -10.86
CA ALA A 117 -12.32 5.42 -11.87
C ALA A 117 -11.96 4.67 -13.16
N GLU A 118 -11.35 3.49 -13.05
CA GLU A 118 -10.99 2.64 -14.18
C GLU A 118 -12.23 2.11 -14.94
N SER A 119 -13.29 1.75 -14.21
CA SER A 119 -14.57 1.34 -14.81
C SER A 119 -15.26 2.48 -15.56
N ALA A 120 -15.10 3.73 -15.10
CA ALA A 120 -15.64 4.92 -15.77
C ALA A 120 -14.88 5.25 -17.07
N GLU A 121 -13.54 5.14 -17.07
CA GLU A 121 -12.72 5.40 -18.26
C GLU A 121 -12.84 4.31 -19.34
N GLY A 122 -13.07 3.05 -18.94
CA GLY A 122 -13.32 1.94 -19.88
C GLY A 122 -14.62 2.09 -20.68
N ASN A 123 -15.62 2.77 -20.10
CA ASN A 123 -16.94 2.94 -20.73
C ASN A 123 -16.97 4.11 -21.74
N ASP A 124 -16.08 5.10 -21.61
CA ASP A 124 -16.00 6.25 -22.52
C ASP A 124 -15.23 5.94 -23.82
N ARG A 125 -14.34 4.93 -23.81
CA ARG A 125 -13.65 4.47 -25.02
C ARG A 125 -14.51 3.59 -25.96
N GLY A 126 -15.67 3.13 -25.50
CA GLY A 126 -16.60 2.30 -26.31
C GLY A 126 -17.65 3.07 -27.11
N SER A 127 -17.77 4.39 -26.95
CA SER A 127 -18.91 5.17 -27.47
C SER A 127 -18.57 6.16 -28.60
N ARG A 128 -17.55 5.87 -29.42
CA ARG A 128 -17.27 6.61 -30.65
C ARG A 128 -17.18 5.71 -31.87
N GLU A 129 -18.28 5.05 -32.20
CA GLU A 129 -18.56 4.64 -33.58
C GLU A 129 -20.06 4.34 -33.76
N GLY A 130 -20.71 4.98 -34.75
CA GLY A 130 -21.88 4.41 -35.42
C GLY A 130 -23.27 4.97 -35.10
N ASN A 131 -23.61 6.07 -35.78
CA ASN A 131 -24.87 6.31 -36.52
C ASN A 131 -26.23 6.41 -35.78
N GLY A 132 -27.05 7.37 -36.23
CA GLY A 132 -28.30 7.75 -35.57
C GLY A 132 -29.60 7.21 -36.19
N ARG A 133 -30.69 7.37 -35.44
CA ARG A 133 -32.01 7.89 -35.86
C ARG A 133 -33.04 7.68 -34.73
N ASN A 134 -33.70 8.80 -34.40
CA ASN A 134 -35.12 9.00 -34.09
C ASN A 134 -35.89 8.02 -33.16
N GLY A 135 -36.47 8.57 -32.09
CA GLY A 135 -37.48 7.90 -31.29
C GLY A 135 -38.07 8.82 -30.22
N ASN A 136 -39.20 9.44 -30.54
CA ASN A 136 -40.01 10.27 -29.63
C ASN A 136 -40.80 9.35 -28.68
N GLY A 137 -40.81 9.62 -27.37
CA GLY A 137 -41.56 8.82 -26.40
C GLY A 137 -41.64 9.47 -25.03
N ARG A 138 -42.78 10.13 -24.76
CA ARG A 138 -43.21 10.52 -23.42
C ARG A 138 -43.70 9.27 -22.67
N SER A 139 -43.24 9.06 -21.46
CA SER A 139 -44.03 8.44 -20.39
C SER A 139 -43.50 8.86 -19.04
N ARG A 140 -44.45 9.06 -18.15
CA ARG A 140 -44.37 9.59 -16.80
C ARG A 140 -44.46 8.42 -15.82
N ASP A 141 -44.02 8.70 -14.61
CA ASP A 141 -44.41 8.07 -13.33
C ASP A 141 -43.63 6.84 -12.80
N GLU A 142 -43.14 7.08 -11.57
CA GLU A 142 -43.15 6.20 -10.39
C GLU A 142 -42.17 5.01 -10.30
N ALA A 143 -41.07 5.23 -9.57
CA ALA A 143 -40.68 4.39 -8.42
C ALA A 143 -39.40 4.93 -7.73
N SER A 144 -39.52 5.25 -6.44
CA SER A 144 -38.51 5.21 -5.35
C SER A 144 -38.59 6.40 -4.38
N GLU A 145 -39.81 6.77 -3.99
CA GLU A 145 -40.06 7.26 -2.64
C GLU A 145 -39.89 6.10 -1.66
N SER A 146 -38.68 5.91 -1.12
CA SER A 146 -38.41 5.13 0.09
C SER A 146 -36.96 5.40 0.50
N LEU A 147 -36.74 6.44 1.32
CA LEU A 147 -35.60 6.65 2.26
C LEU A 147 -35.56 8.10 2.79
N ARG A 148 -36.73 8.68 3.15
CA ARG A 148 -36.84 10.01 3.78
C ARG A 148 -37.42 9.99 5.20
N GLU A 149 -37.04 8.97 5.95
CA GLU A 149 -37.32 8.87 7.37
C GLU A 149 -36.04 8.27 7.97
N ILE A 150 -35.06 9.08 8.39
CA ILE A 150 -34.88 9.51 9.77
C ILE A 150 -33.94 10.74 9.74
N ALA A 151 -34.49 11.95 9.92
CA ALA A 151 -33.69 13.14 10.23
C ALA A 151 -34.58 14.24 10.80
N HIS A 152 -35.08 14.08 12.04
CA HIS A 152 -35.76 15.15 12.77
C HIS A 152 -35.50 15.01 14.27
N VAL A 153 -34.42 15.62 14.79
CA VAL A 153 -34.40 16.17 16.16
C VAL A 153 -33.44 17.38 16.21
N HIS A 154 -34.03 18.58 16.37
CA HIS A 154 -33.42 19.86 16.82
C HIS A 154 -32.59 20.73 15.85
N ALA A 155 -33.28 21.53 15.04
CA ALA A 155 -32.86 22.91 14.75
C ALA A 155 -34.08 23.85 14.70
N LYS A 156 -34.14 24.83 15.61
CA LYS A 156 -35.20 25.85 15.65
C LYS A 156 -34.98 26.89 14.54
N PRO A 157 -36.04 27.38 13.86
CA PRO A 157 -35.89 28.31 12.74
C PRO A 157 -35.70 29.76 13.22
N ILE A 158 -34.70 30.44 12.65
CA ILE A 158 -34.55 31.91 12.77
C ILE A 158 -35.45 32.57 11.73
N LYS A 159 -36.35 33.44 12.20
CA LYS A 159 -37.30 34.20 11.38
C LYS A 159 -36.56 35.19 10.46
N ARG A 160 -36.84 35.11 9.16
CA ARG A 160 -36.53 36.16 8.19
C ARG A 160 -37.38 37.40 8.49
N ALA A 161 -36.72 38.53 8.72
CA ALA A 161 -37.34 39.85 8.64
C ALA A 161 -36.78 40.56 7.40
N SER A 162 -37.68 40.86 6.46
CA SER A 162 -37.45 41.72 5.31
C SER A 162 -37.34 43.18 5.77
N GLY A 163 -36.16 43.77 5.61
CA GLY A 163 -35.90 45.19 5.86
C GLY A 163 -35.11 45.79 4.70
N THR A 164 -35.78 46.57 3.87
CA THR A 164 -35.21 47.41 2.82
C THR A 164 -34.41 48.57 3.41
N ARG A 165 -33.09 48.69 3.14
CA ARG A 165 -32.43 50.02 3.07
C ARG A 165 -31.05 50.02 2.41
N LYS A 166 -31.03 50.64 1.22
CA LYS A 166 -30.15 51.73 0.77
C LYS A 166 -28.63 51.56 0.97
N GLU A 167 -27.97 51.26 -0.15
CA GLU A 167 -26.54 51.45 -0.40
C GLU A 167 -26.06 52.83 0.06
N ARG A 168 -24.94 52.83 0.78
CA ARG A 168 -24.00 53.95 0.87
C ARG A 168 -22.59 53.39 0.79
N ASP A 169 -21.89 53.85 -0.24
CA ASP A 169 -20.47 53.67 -0.47
C ASP A 169 -19.65 54.10 0.74
N GLY A 170 -18.78 53.20 1.20
CA GLY A 170 -17.82 53.42 2.26
C GLY A 170 -16.61 52.53 2.00
N ALA A 171 -15.63 53.08 1.28
CA ALA A 171 -14.37 52.43 0.97
C ALA A 171 -13.63 52.00 2.24
N ALA A 172 -13.58 50.70 2.49
CA ALA A 172 -12.67 50.08 3.45
C ALA A 172 -11.61 49.30 2.66
N LYS A 173 -10.39 49.82 2.66
CA LYS A 173 -9.19 49.15 2.15
C LYS A 173 -8.95 47.86 2.93
N GLY A 174 -9.50 46.75 2.45
CA GLY A 174 -9.07 45.41 2.82
C GLY A 174 -7.74 45.13 2.14
N SER A 175 -6.66 45.14 2.94
CA SER A 175 -5.34 44.66 2.56
C SER A 175 -5.45 43.27 1.94
N ALA A 176 -5.39 43.20 0.61
CA ALA A 176 -5.11 41.99 -0.12
C ALA A 176 -3.73 41.51 0.32
N GLY A 177 -3.71 40.61 1.31
CA GLY A 177 -2.51 39.92 1.74
C GLY A 177 -1.91 39.26 0.51
N THR A 178 -0.79 39.82 0.06
CA THR A 178 0.07 39.27 -0.96
C THR A 178 0.38 37.83 -0.54
N ARG A 179 -0.26 36.86 -1.19
CA ARG A 179 0.13 35.46 -1.08
C ARG A 179 1.58 35.39 -1.56
N SER A 180 2.49 35.35 -0.60
CA SER A 180 3.90 35.08 -0.87
C SER A 180 3.95 33.77 -1.64
N ALA A 181 4.45 33.82 -2.87
CA ALA A 181 4.89 32.66 -3.62
C ALA A 181 6.17 32.10 -2.95
N ALA A 182 6.05 31.74 -1.67
CA ALA A 182 7.11 31.10 -0.91
C ALA A 182 7.27 29.67 -1.44
N GLY A 183 8.30 29.48 -2.27
CA GLY A 183 8.92 28.21 -2.65
C GLY A 183 8.06 26.96 -2.56
N ARG A 184 7.20 26.74 -3.56
CA ARG A 184 6.52 25.45 -3.75
C ARG A 184 7.61 24.40 -4.00
N ARG A 185 7.92 23.59 -2.99
CA ARG A 185 8.92 22.52 -3.14
C ARG A 185 8.49 21.58 -4.27
N PRO A 186 9.43 21.09 -5.11
CA PRO A 186 9.08 20.12 -6.14
C PRO A 186 8.51 18.87 -5.47
N ARG A 187 7.31 18.47 -5.89
CA ARG A 187 6.62 17.27 -5.38
C ARG A 187 7.43 16.04 -5.80
N ARG A 188 8.02 15.33 -4.84
CA ARG A 188 8.77 14.10 -5.13
C ARG A 188 7.79 13.00 -5.55
N GLN A 189 8.25 12.13 -6.45
CA GLN A 189 7.51 10.94 -6.84
C GLN A 189 8.03 9.74 -6.05
N ILE A 190 7.20 8.71 -5.88
CA ILE A 190 7.61 7.45 -5.27
C ILE A 190 7.93 6.46 -6.39
N LEU A 191 9.10 5.84 -6.28
CA LEU A 191 9.51 4.66 -7.03
C LEU A 191 9.38 3.44 -6.12
N LEU A 192 8.70 2.39 -6.58
CA LEU A 192 8.62 1.10 -5.88
C LEU A 192 9.61 0.13 -6.52
N ARG A 193 10.56 -0.38 -5.73
CA ARG A 193 11.54 -1.37 -6.17
C ARG A 193 11.13 -2.74 -5.67
N PHE A 194 10.86 -3.67 -6.58
CA PHE A 194 10.52 -5.05 -6.28
C PHE A 194 11.70 -5.99 -6.51
N PHE A 195 12.01 -6.80 -5.50
CA PHE A 195 13.04 -7.83 -5.60
C PHE A 195 12.72 -9.01 -4.67
N THR A 196 13.37 -10.13 -4.92
CA THR A 196 13.21 -11.37 -4.15
C THR A 196 14.20 -11.45 -3.01
N SER A 197 13.76 -12.01 -1.89
CA SER A 197 14.59 -12.39 -0.74
C SER A 197 14.25 -13.83 -0.32
N GLU A 198 15.03 -14.44 0.56
CA GLU A 198 14.73 -15.77 1.10
C GLU A 198 13.38 -15.83 1.82
N ARG A 199 12.89 -14.69 2.33
CA ARG A 199 11.60 -14.59 3.04
C ARG A 199 10.41 -14.40 2.09
N GLY A 200 10.62 -13.93 0.85
CA GLY A 200 9.53 -13.62 -0.07
C GLY A 200 9.80 -12.42 -0.97
N LEU A 201 8.73 -11.76 -1.42
CA LEU A 201 8.79 -10.59 -2.31
C LEU A 201 8.88 -9.30 -1.49
N VAL A 202 9.93 -8.52 -1.74
CA VAL A 202 10.17 -7.22 -1.09
C VAL A 202 9.71 -6.09 -1.99
N CYS A 203 9.02 -5.11 -1.43
CA CYS A 203 8.69 -3.83 -2.03
C CYS A 203 9.36 -2.71 -1.23
N GLU A 204 10.40 -2.12 -1.81
CA GLU A 204 11.17 -1.03 -1.20
C GLU A 204 10.78 0.30 -1.87
N PRO A 205 10.14 1.24 -1.15
CA PRO A 205 9.75 2.51 -1.71
C PRO A 205 10.86 3.56 -1.57
N TRP A 206 11.06 4.33 -2.64
CA TRP A 206 12.09 5.37 -2.77
C TRP A 206 11.48 6.69 -3.21
N TRP A 207 12.00 7.79 -2.66
CA TRP A 207 11.78 9.12 -3.20
C TRP A 207 12.61 9.33 -4.47
N MET A 208 11.97 9.88 -5.50
CA MET A 208 12.66 10.37 -6.69
C MET A 208 12.83 11.89 -6.66
N GLU A 209 14.02 12.35 -6.99
CA GLU A 209 14.36 13.75 -7.23
C GLU A 209 14.96 13.88 -8.63
N ASN A 210 14.43 14.80 -9.45
CA ASN A 210 14.88 15.01 -10.83
C ASN A 210 14.89 13.75 -11.73
N GLY A 211 14.03 12.77 -11.44
CA GLY A 211 13.90 11.53 -12.21
C GLY A 211 14.78 10.38 -11.74
N GLU A 212 15.65 10.61 -10.76
CA GLU A 212 16.54 9.62 -10.17
C GLU A 212 16.13 9.25 -8.75
N ALA A 213 16.40 8.01 -8.34
CA ALA A 213 16.15 7.55 -6.97
C ALA A 213 17.12 8.27 -6.01
N ALA A 214 16.57 9.05 -5.08
CA ALA A 214 17.34 9.93 -4.22
C ALA A 214 17.54 9.35 -2.81
N ALA A 215 16.46 8.87 -2.18
CA ALA A 215 16.50 8.32 -0.82
C ALA A 215 15.35 7.33 -0.55
N PRO A 216 15.52 6.39 0.39
CA PRO A 216 14.41 5.54 0.86
C PRO A 216 13.24 6.38 1.39
N ALA A 217 12.02 5.93 1.11
CA ALA A 217 10.81 6.61 1.54
C ALA A 217 10.54 6.42 3.04
N TYR A 218 10.86 5.24 3.56
CA TYR A 218 10.93 4.96 4.99
C TYR A 218 12.39 4.77 5.40
N PRO A 219 12.87 5.45 6.45
CA PRO A 219 14.19 5.18 6.98
C PRO A 219 14.20 3.80 7.67
N ALA A 220 15.11 2.92 7.27
CA ALA A 220 15.41 1.69 8.00
C ALA A 220 15.83 2.01 9.46
N ARG A 221 15.38 1.23 10.43
CA ARG A 221 15.88 1.31 11.83
C ARG A 221 17.36 1.00 11.83
N GLU A 222 18.17 1.96 12.29
CA GLU A 222 19.61 1.74 12.46
C GLU A 222 19.86 0.66 13.52
N GLY A 223 20.44 -0.45 13.08
CA GLY A 223 21.24 -1.30 13.95
C GLY A 223 22.57 -0.62 14.26
N GLY A 224 22.66 0.04 15.41
CA GLY A 224 23.89 0.30 16.17
C GLY A 224 25.11 0.92 15.46
N SER A 225 25.45 2.15 15.87
CA SER A 225 26.79 2.74 15.83
C SER A 225 27.44 2.93 14.44
N GLY A 226 27.01 3.98 13.74
CA GLY A 226 27.80 4.62 12.70
C GLY A 226 27.76 6.13 12.88
N SER A 227 28.86 6.74 13.33
CA SER A 227 29.05 8.19 13.45
C SER A 227 29.20 8.84 12.06
N GLY A 228 28.17 8.71 11.22
CA GLY A 228 28.02 9.45 9.99
C GLY A 228 26.78 10.32 10.12
N GLN A 229 26.95 11.64 10.14
CA GLN A 229 25.85 12.59 10.14
C GLN A 229 25.07 12.40 8.83
N ARG A 230 24.00 11.58 8.84
CA ARG A 230 23.08 11.50 7.71
C ARG A 230 22.41 12.87 7.56
N PRO A 231 22.25 13.40 6.34
CA PRO A 231 21.46 14.60 6.14
C PRO A 231 20.07 14.36 6.72
N ALA A 232 19.58 15.30 7.53
CA ALA A 232 18.27 15.19 8.16
C ALA A 232 17.22 14.90 7.09
N ALA A 233 16.55 13.75 7.20
CA ALA A 233 15.51 13.35 6.27
C ALA A 233 14.46 14.47 6.20
N VAL A 234 14.30 15.07 5.02
CA VAL A 234 13.32 16.14 4.81
C VAL A 234 11.93 15.56 5.04
N ALA A 235 11.22 16.09 6.05
CA ALA A 235 9.89 15.65 6.38
C ALA A 235 8.96 15.72 5.14
N PRO A 236 8.16 14.66 4.87
CA PRO A 236 7.29 14.63 3.71
C PRO A 236 6.20 15.71 3.79
N SER A 237 5.93 16.36 2.66
CA SER A 237 4.78 17.27 2.50
C SER A 237 3.46 16.50 2.69
N VAL A 238 2.34 17.20 2.85
CA VAL A 238 1.00 16.57 2.95
C VAL A 238 0.74 15.60 1.80
N ALA A 239 0.95 16.07 0.56
CA ALA A 239 0.73 15.26 -0.63
C ALA A 239 1.65 14.03 -0.69
N GLU A 240 2.89 14.17 -0.20
CA GLU A 240 3.83 13.05 -0.09
C GLU A 240 3.40 12.06 0.99
N ARG A 241 2.90 12.54 2.14
CA ARG A 241 2.34 11.69 3.20
C ARG A 241 1.14 10.92 2.69
N MET A 242 0.24 11.57 1.96
CA MET A 242 -0.92 10.90 1.37
C MET A 242 -0.49 9.72 0.50
N LYS A 243 0.48 9.91 -0.40
CA LYS A 243 1.01 8.80 -1.22
C LYS A 243 1.60 7.65 -0.39
N LEU A 244 2.27 7.95 0.72
CA LEU A 244 2.78 6.91 1.63
C LEU A 244 1.67 6.17 2.37
N ILE A 245 0.63 6.88 2.81
CA ILE A 245 -0.53 6.27 3.47
C ILE A 245 -1.27 5.38 2.45
N SER A 246 -1.52 5.88 1.24
CA SER A 246 -2.09 5.10 0.13
C SER A 246 -1.29 3.84 -0.18
N LEU A 247 0.04 3.95 -0.30
CA LEU A 247 0.92 2.79 -0.49
C LEU A 247 0.81 1.80 0.67
N THR A 248 0.76 2.29 1.91
CA THR A 248 0.63 1.44 3.11
C THR A 248 -0.70 0.68 3.10
N ALA A 249 -1.79 1.32 2.71
CA ALA A 249 -3.10 0.68 2.59
C ALA A 249 -3.12 -0.39 1.49
N LEU A 250 -2.59 -0.06 0.31
CA LEU A 250 -2.44 -1.01 -0.79
C LEU A 250 -1.59 -2.23 -0.37
N ALA A 251 -0.45 -1.99 0.29
CA ALA A 251 0.42 -3.02 0.80
C ALA A 251 -0.32 -3.96 1.76
N LYS A 252 -1.07 -3.42 2.73
CA LYS A 252 -1.90 -4.22 3.64
C LYS A 252 -2.99 -5.02 2.92
N LYS A 253 -3.69 -4.42 1.96
CA LYS A 253 -4.73 -5.10 1.14
C LYS A 253 -4.12 -6.26 0.33
N SER A 254 -2.86 -6.13 -0.06
CA SER A 254 -2.08 -7.17 -0.75
C SER A 254 -1.27 -8.06 0.20
N HIS A 255 -1.60 -8.06 1.49
CA HIS A 255 -0.97 -8.91 2.52
C HIS A 255 0.53 -8.71 2.74
N PHE A 256 1.08 -7.59 2.30
CA PHE A 256 2.41 -7.17 2.72
C PHE A 256 2.36 -6.66 4.16
N HIS A 257 3.40 -6.98 4.93
CA HIS A 257 3.65 -6.36 6.23
C HIS A 257 4.89 -5.46 6.14
N PHE A 258 4.90 -4.39 6.95
CA PHE A 258 6.03 -3.48 6.99
C PHE A 258 7.13 -4.01 7.92
N GLU A 259 8.35 -4.11 7.40
CA GLU A 259 9.55 -4.51 8.14
C GLU A 259 10.40 -3.27 8.45
N ALA A 260 10.40 -2.84 9.71
CA ALA A 260 11.02 -1.58 10.12
C ALA A 260 12.55 -1.57 9.96
N ASP A 261 13.18 -2.73 10.09
CA ASP A 261 14.63 -2.88 9.94
C ASP A 261 15.08 -2.74 8.48
N LEU A 262 14.21 -3.08 7.52
CA LEU A 262 14.45 -2.89 6.09
C LEU A 262 13.94 -1.56 5.57
N GLY A 263 12.98 -0.93 6.27
CA GLY A 263 12.25 0.22 5.73
C GLY A 263 11.40 -0.14 4.50
N ALA A 264 10.95 -1.40 4.43
CA ALA A 264 10.32 -1.98 3.25
C ALA A 264 9.09 -2.82 3.61
N PHE A 265 8.27 -3.13 2.60
CA PHE A 265 7.13 -4.03 2.73
C PHE A 265 7.51 -5.42 2.24
N LEU A 266 7.09 -6.46 2.97
CA LEU A 266 7.41 -7.85 2.66
C LEU A 266 6.12 -8.68 2.52
N LEU A 267 6.00 -9.37 1.38
CA LEU A 267 5.02 -10.43 1.17
C LEU A 267 5.69 -11.78 1.39
N GLU A 268 5.47 -12.33 2.60
CA GLU A 268 6.06 -13.61 3.05
C GLU A 268 5.31 -14.83 2.51
N ASN A 269 4.00 -14.73 2.30
CA ASN A 269 3.23 -15.85 1.80
C ASN A 269 3.55 -16.10 0.32
N VAL A 270 4.45 -17.07 0.09
CA VAL A 270 4.91 -17.47 -1.23
C VAL A 270 3.79 -17.92 -2.19
N GLU A 271 2.66 -18.38 -1.65
CA GLU A 271 1.51 -18.82 -2.45
C GLU A 271 0.72 -17.65 -3.06
N GLU A 272 0.79 -16.47 -2.44
CA GLU A 272 0.08 -15.25 -2.89
C GLU A 272 0.88 -14.46 -3.93
N ILE A 273 2.21 -14.63 -3.94
CA ILE A 273 3.13 -13.89 -4.81
C ILE A 273 2.75 -13.99 -6.29
N PRO A 274 2.43 -15.18 -6.87
CA PRO A 274 2.04 -15.27 -8.28
C PRO A 274 0.79 -14.47 -8.61
N HIS A 275 -0.22 -14.54 -7.73
CA HIS A 275 -1.46 -13.78 -7.91
C HIS A 275 -1.19 -12.27 -7.84
N PHE A 276 -0.39 -11.82 -6.86
CA PHE A 276 0.00 -10.41 -6.74
C PHE A 276 0.69 -9.91 -8.01
N VAL A 277 1.72 -10.61 -8.48
CA VAL A 277 2.50 -10.19 -9.66
C VAL A 277 1.64 -10.12 -10.93
N GLN A 278 0.72 -11.08 -11.11
CA GLN A 278 -0.13 -11.12 -12.31
C GLN A 278 -1.31 -10.14 -12.27
N ASN A 279 -1.97 -9.99 -11.12
CA ASN A 279 -3.31 -9.38 -11.05
C ASN A 279 -3.32 -8.06 -10.30
N VAL A 280 -2.38 -7.84 -9.38
CA VAL A 280 -2.40 -6.68 -8.47
C VAL A 280 -1.32 -5.66 -8.86
N LEU A 281 -0.09 -6.12 -9.11
CA LEU A 281 1.04 -5.27 -9.47
C LEU A 281 0.77 -4.38 -10.71
N PRO A 282 0.08 -4.84 -11.78
CA PRO A 282 -0.23 -3.97 -12.91
C PRO A 282 -1.08 -2.74 -12.56
N ALA A 283 -1.93 -2.84 -11.52
CA ALA A 283 -2.69 -1.69 -11.02
C ALA A 283 -1.81 -0.71 -10.24
N TRP A 284 -0.80 -1.22 -9.51
CA TRP A 284 0.19 -0.39 -8.82
C TRP A 284 1.10 0.35 -9.81
N GLU A 285 1.49 -0.29 -10.91
CA GLU A 285 2.30 0.31 -11.99
C GLU A 285 1.63 1.53 -12.67
N ARG A 286 0.31 1.68 -12.54
CA ARG A 286 -0.42 2.86 -13.03
C ARG A 286 -0.31 4.06 -12.10
N GLN A 287 -0.09 3.83 -10.80
CA GLN A 287 -0.06 4.87 -9.77
C GLN A 287 1.36 5.25 -9.35
N PHE A 288 2.26 4.29 -9.38
CA PHE A 288 3.64 4.44 -8.95
C PHE A 288 4.58 4.08 -10.08
N LYS A 289 5.74 4.75 -10.13
CA LYS A 289 6.83 4.22 -10.95
C LYS A 289 7.29 2.93 -10.28
N VAL A 290 7.48 1.87 -11.07
CA VAL A 290 7.90 0.55 -10.58
C VAL A 290 9.18 0.14 -11.27
N GLU A 291 10.12 -0.37 -10.49
CA GLU A 291 11.31 -1.09 -10.96
C GLU A 291 11.30 -2.49 -10.35
N LYS A 292 11.63 -3.50 -11.13
CA LYS A 292 11.62 -4.90 -10.69
C LYS A 292 12.81 -5.65 -11.25
N THR A 293 13.33 -6.61 -10.50
CA THR A 293 14.39 -7.50 -10.99
C THR A 293 13.83 -8.51 -11.98
N ALA A 294 14.67 -9.05 -12.86
CA ALA A 294 14.25 -10.04 -13.85
C ALA A 294 13.63 -11.32 -13.22
N VAL A 295 13.95 -11.63 -11.97
CA VAL A 295 13.33 -12.77 -11.25
C VAL A 295 11.85 -12.49 -10.98
N VAL A 296 11.51 -11.25 -10.58
CA VAL A 296 10.13 -10.85 -10.23
C VAL A 296 9.19 -11.04 -11.41
N ASP A 297 9.65 -10.76 -12.63
CA ASP A 297 8.86 -10.96 -13.86
C ASP A 297 8.43 -12.42 -14.05
N HIS A 298 9.23 -13.37 -13.57
CA HIS A 298 8.93 -14.80 -13.72
C HIS A 298 8.11 -15.37 -12.56
N LEU A 299 7.95 -14.66 -11.43
CA LEU A 299 7.17 -15.14 -10.29
C LEU A 299 5.69 -15.35 -10.63
N GLY A 300 5.19 -14.62 -11.63
CA GLY A 300 3.85 -14.84 -12.17
C GLY A 300 3.65 -16.25 -12.70
N ALA A 301 4.67 -16.95 -13.20
CA ALA A 301 4.52 -18.32 -13.71
C ALA A 301 4.15 -19.35 -12.62
N GLY A 302 4.24 -18.96 -11.34
CA GLY A 302 3.91 -19.81 -10.21
C GLY A 302 5.10 -20.65 -9.74
N VAL A 303 4.79 -21.72 -9.01
CA VAL A 303 5.79 -22.59 -8.38
C VAL A 303 6.37 -23.56 -9.41
N ALA A 304 7.67 -23.44 -9.67
CA ALA A 304 8.39 -24.34 -10.56
C ALA A 304 8.85 -25.63 -9.84
N SER A 305 8.80 -26.77 -10.54
CA SER A 305 9.35 -28.04 -10.03
C SER A 305 10.88 -28.06 -10.18
N VAL A 306 11.57 -28.51 -9.14
CA VAL A 306 13.03 -28.68 -9.13
C VAL A 306 13.41 -29.99 -9.81
N GLN A 307 14.31 -29.89 -10.78
CA GLN A 307 14.97 -31.04 -11.40
C GLN A 307 16.22 -31.39 -10.59
N VAL A 308 16.37 -32.67 -10.29
CA VAL A 308 17.53 -33.23 -9.58
C VAL A 308 18.30 -34.11 -10.56
N GLU A 309 19.53 -33.74 -10.84
CA GLU A 309 20.43 -34.48 -11.70
C GLU A 309 21.63 -34.98 -10.91
N ALA A 310 22.08 -36.20 -11.20
CA ALA A 310 23.26 -36.79 -10.62
C ALA A 310 24.34 -36.95 -11.70
N ARG A 311 25.48 -36.27 -11.54
CA ARG A 311 26.64 -36.41 -12.43
C ARG A 311 27.71 -37.27 -11.78
N ALA A 312 27.93 -38.45 -12.34
CA ALA A 312 28.98 -39.36 -11.90
C ALA A 312 30.30 -39.04 -12.64
N ARG A 313 31.37 -38.84 -11.88
CA ARG A 313 32.75 -38.80 -12.39
C ARG A 313 33.50 -40.02 -11.91
N ARG A 314 34.19 -40.70 -12.83
CA ARG A 314 35.02 -41.86 -12.50
C ARG A 314 36.34 -41.38 -11.93
N THR A 315 36.78 -42.00 -10.84
CA THR A 315 38.04 -41.68 -10.16
C THR A 315 39.14 -42.62 -10.62
N ALA A 316 40.40 -42.23 -10.40
CA ALA A 316 41.57 -43.02 -10.83
C ALA A 316 41.62 -44.43 -10.18
N ALA A 317 41.04 -44.57 -8.99
CA ALA A 317 40.99 -45.82 -8.22
C ALA A 317 39.77 -46.71 -8.55
N ALA A 318 39.15 -46.54 -9.72
CA ALA A 318 37.93 -47.24 -10.14
C ALA A 318 36.67 -46.98 -9.28
N GLY A 319 36.71 -45.96 -8.41
CA GLY A 319 35.54 -45.43 -7.72
C GLY A 319 34.75 -44.41 -8.56
N ILE A 320 33.66 -43.92 -7.99
CA ILE A 320 32.85 -42.83 -8.53
C ILE A 320 32.67 -41.71 -7.51
N ASP A 321 32.71 -40.48 -7.99
CA ASP A 321 32.27 -39.29 -7.28
C ASP A 321 30.96 -38.82 -7.91
N LEU A 322 29.92 -38.62 -7.10
CA LEU A 322 28.62 -38.16 -7.57
C LEU A 322 28.40 -36.71 -7.15
N GLU A 323 28.13 -35.87 -8.14
CA GLU A 323 27.75 -34.48 -7.94
C GLU A 323 26.25 -34.33 -8.17
N TRP A 324 25.54 -33.82 -7.15
CA TRP A 324 24.11 -33.56 -7.22
C TRP A 324 23.85 -32.14 -7.67
N ILE A 325 23.11 -31.97 -8.76
CA ILE A 325 22.78 -30.69 -9.34
C ILE A 325 21.27 -30.48 -9.22
N PHE A 326 20.89 -29.37 -8.58
CA PHE A 326 19.50 -28.95 -8.44
C PHE A 326 19.28 -27.75 -9.36
N ARG A 327 18.26 -27.81 -10.21
CA ARG A 327 17.95 -26.71 -11.13
C ARG A 327 16.46 -26.52 -11.34
N SER A 328 16.08 -25.29 -11.67
CA SER A 328 14.75 -24.92 -12.13
C SER A 328 14.88 -24.30 -13.52
N GLY A 329 14.40 -25.01 -14.55
CA GLY A 329 14.67 -24.64 -15.95
C GLY A 329 16.17 -24.57 -16.22
N GLU A 330 16.66 -23.39 -16.61
CA GLU A 330 18.07 -23.14 -16.90
C GLU A 330 18.88 -22.63 -15.69
N ARG A 331 18.23 -22.36 -14.56
CA ARG A 331 18.87 -21.76 -13.38
C ARG A 331 19.27 -22.83 -12.37
N LEU A 332 20.54 -22.81 -11.96
CA LEU A 332 21.05 -23.65 -10.88
C LEU A 332 20.59 -23.11 -9.52
N ILE A 333 20.30 -24.03 -8.61
CA ILE A 333 19.98 -23.73 -7.21
C ILE A 333 21.26 -23.95 -6.40
N ASP A 334 21.65 -22.95 -5.63
CA ASP A 334 22.82 -22.99 -4.76
C ASP A 334 22.60 -23.87 -3.52
N GLU A 335 23.64 -24.01 -2.71
CA GLU A 335 23.58 -24.87 -1.52
C GLU A 335 22.56 -24.38 -0.49
N ASP A 336 22.37 -23.08 -0.33
CA ASP A 336 21.46 -22.52 0.66
C ASP A 336 20.00 -22.68 0.21
N GLY A 337 19.71 -22.49 -1.08
CA GLY A 337 18.42 -22.84 -1.68
C GLY A 337 18.11 -24.34 -1.57
N VAL A 338 19.10 -25.22 -1.79
CA VAL A 338 18.95 -26.67 -1.59
C VAL A 338 18.66 -27.01 -0.12
N LYS A 339 19.35 -26.38 0.83
CA LYS A 339 19.08 -26.55 2.27
C LYS A 339 17.66 -26.09 2.62
N ALA A 340 17.20 -24.97 2.06
CA ALA A 340 15.87 -24.45 2.30
C ALA A 340 14.79 -25.41 1.76
N LEU A 341 14.95 -25.92 0.53
CA LEU A 341 14.08 -26.94 -0.07
C LEU A 341 14.04 -28.23 0.75
N ALA A 342 15.21 -28.69 1.23
CA ALA A 342 15.30 -29.89 2.06
C ALA A 342 14.58 -29.75 3.42
N LYS A 343 14.55 -28.53 3.97
CA LYS A 343 13.80 -28.21 5.21
C LYS A 343 12.30 -28.09 4.95
N ALA A 344 11.90 -27.51 3.82
CA ALA A 344 10.51 -27.28 3.45
C ALA A 344 9.74 -28.57 3.09
N ASN A 345 10.44 -29.68 2.82
CA ASN A 345 9.88 -31.03 2.70
C ASN A 345 8.64 -31.11 1.77
N GLY A 346 8.77 -30.59 0.55
CA GLY A 346 7.69 -30.59 -0.44
C GLY A 346 6.86 -29.31 -0.49
N GLN A 347 7.03 -28.38 0.45
CA GLN A 347 6.46 -27.04 0.34
C GLN A 347 7.25 -26.16 -0.64
N ALA A 348 6.59 -25.14 -1.20
CA ALA A 348 7.23 -24.15 -2.06
C ALA A 348 8.13 -23.21 -1.24
N VAL A 349 9.26 -22.81 -1.81
CA VAL A 349 10.23 -21.91 -1.19
C VAL A 349 10.64 -20.83 -2.19
N MET A 350 10.90 -19.62 -1.69
CA MET A 350 11.51 -18.56 -2.46
C MET A 350 13.03 -18.73 -2.49
N VAL A 351 13.61 -18.83 -3.70
CA VAL A 351 15.06 -18.79 -3.91
C VAL A 351 15.38 -17.50 -4.67
N PRO A 352 16.12 -16.54 -4.08
CA PRO A 352 16.24 -15.17 -4.61
C PRO A 352 16.59 -15.07 -6.09
N ASP A 353 17.58 -15.82 -6.58
CA ASP A 353 18.04 -15.74 -7.97
C ASP A 353 17.28 -16.67 -8.94
N VAL A 354 16.37 -17.50 -8.42
CA VAL A 354 15.66 -18.54 -9.19
C VAL A 354 14.16 -18.28 -9.25
N GLY A 355 13.55 -17.89 -8.14
CA GLY A 355 12.11 -17.67 -7.96
C GLY A 355 11.46 -18.70 -7.05
N LEU A 356 10.15 -18.91 -7.24
CA LEU A 356 9.36 -19.87 -6.46
C LEU A 356 9.59 -21.29 -6.97
N VAL A 357 10.12 -22.14 -6.09
CA VAL A 357 10.48 -23.52 -6.44
C VAL A 357 9.97 -24.51 -5.41
N ARG A 358 9.69 -25.73 -5.87
CA ARG A 358 9.31 -26.87 -5.02
C ARG A 358 10.07 -28.12 -5.46
N LEU A 359 10.58 -28.85 -4.48
CA LEU A 359 11.21 -30.14 -4.69
C LEU A 359 10.26 -31.25 -4.24
N GLU A 360 9.97 -32.21 -5.12
CA GLU A 360 9.15 -33.37 -4.77
C GLU A 360 9.83 -34.20 -3.67
N PRO A 361 9.10 -34.61 -2.61
CA PRO A 361 9.67 -35.38 -1.49
C PRO A 361 10.38 -36.66 -1.95
N GLU A 362 9.85 -37.33 -2.96
CA GLU A 362 10.40 -38.56 -3.54
C GLU A 362 11.82 -38.36 -4.06
N LYS A 363 12.07 -37.26 -4.80
CA LYS A 363 13.41 -36.93 -5.32
C LYS A 363 14.40 -36.65 -4.19
N LEU A 364 13.95 -35.99 -3.12
CA LEU A 364 14.77 -35.72 -1.95
C LEU A 364 15.12 -37.02 -1.20
N GLU A 365 14.17 -37.94 -1.08
CA GLU A 365 14.42 -39.25 -0.48
C GLU A 365 15.44 -40.05 -1.27
N THR A 366 15.39 -40.04 -2.62
CA THR A 366 16.41 -40.68 -3.45
C THR A 366 17.81 -40.15 -3.14
N VAL A 367 17.96 -38.82 -3.03
CA VAL A 367 19.24 -38.18 -2.67
C VAL A 367 19.70 -38.60 -1.27
N ARG A 368 18.80 -38.60 -0.28
CA ARG A 368 19.11 -38.97 1.11
C ARG A 368 19.54 -40.44 1.22
N ARG A 369 18.76 -41.36 0.66
CA ARG A 369 19.07 -42.80 0.63
C ARG A 369 20.43 -43.08 0.00
N TRP A 370 20.75 -42.40 -1.11
CA TRP A 370 22.05 -42.57 -1.74
C TRP A 370 23.20 -42.04 -0.87
N ARG A 371 23.04 -40.87 -0.23
CA ARG A 371 24.05 -40.31 0.68
C ARG A 371 24.29 -41.20 1.90
N GLU A 372 23.24 -41.80 2.45
CA GLU A 372 23.32 -42.79 3.53
C GLU A 372 24.07 -44.04 3.06
N ALA A 373 23.67 -44.61 1.92
CA ALA A 373 24.32 -45.79 1.34
C ALA A 373 25.82 -45.56 1.08
N VAL A 374 26.22 -44.37 0.64
CA VAL A 374 27.64 -44.02 0.47
C VAL A 374 28.34 -43.80 1.81
N GLY A 375 27.69 -43.14 2.79
CA GLY A 375 28.27 -42.90 4.11
C GLY A 375 28.58 -44.17 4.90
N GLU A 376 27.85 -45.26 4.65
CA GLU A 376 28.17 -46.59 5.21
C GLU A 376 29.49 -47.15 4.66
N PHE A 377 29.87 -46.78 3.43
CA PHE A 377 31.19 -47.09 2.88
C PHE A 377 32.20 -46.08 3.41
N ARG A 378 33.02 -46.51 4.37
CA ARG A 378 34.17 -45.74 4.90
C ARG A 378 35.34 -45.64 3.91
N ALA A 379 35.05 -45.45 2.62
CA ALA A 379 36.01 -45.32 1.54
C ALA A 379 36.01 -43.88 1.00
N GLU A 380 37.15 -43.41 0.48
CA GLU A 380 37.27 -42.07 -0.11
C GLU A 380 36.36 -41.87 -1.33
N HIS A 381 36.04 -42.95 -2.05
CA HIS A 381 35.18 -42.93 -3.23
C HIS A 381 34.14 -44.05 -3.17
N ALA A 382 32.93 -43.78 -3.66
CA ALA A 382 31.87 -44.77 -3.74
C ALA A 382 32.20 -45.85 -4.80
N PRO A 383 31.95 -47.13 -4.54
CA PRO A 383 32.06 -48.17 -5.57
C PRO A 383 31.10 -47.93 -6.74
N ALA A 384 31.55 -48.20 -7.97
CA ALA A 384 30.76 -47.93 -9.19
C ALA A 384 29.38 -48.62 -9.21
N TYR A 385 29.22 -49.79 -8.56
CA TYR A 385 27.95 -50.49 -8.49
C TYR A 385 26.88 -49.76 -7.65
N LEU A 386 27.27 -48.84 -6.76
CA LEU A 386 26.31 -48.04 -6.00
C LEU A 386 25.51 -47.08 -6.90
N LEU A 387 25.95 -46.82 -8.13
CA LEU A 387 25.13 -46.08 -9.10
C LEU A 387 23.79 -46.78 -9.36
N PHE A 388 23.74 -48.12 -9.28
CA PHE A 388 22.52 -48.88 -9.49
C PHE A 388 21.47 -48.66 -8.39
N SER A 389 21.86 -48.18 -7.20
CA SER A 389 20.90 -47.89 -6.12
C SER A 389 20.00 -46.69 -6.42
N LEU A 390 20.43 -45.78 -7.32
CA LEU A 390 19.63 -44.64 -7.80
C LEU A 390 18.42 -45.06 -8.65
N PHE A 391 18.44 -46.28 -9.20
CA PHE A 391 17.42 -46.79 -10.12
C PHE A 391 16.48 -47.81 -9.48
N ASN A 392 16.64 -48.08 -8.18
CA ASN A 392 15.95 -49.18 -7.49
C ASN A 392 14.46 -48.89 -7.16
N ASP A 393 13.92 -47.75 -7.59
CA ASP A 393 12.53 -47.31 -7.28
C ASP A 393 11.49 -47.69 -8.35
N GLN A 394 11.86 -48.53 -9.34
CA GLN A 394 10.88 -49.16 -10.23
C GLN A 394 10.55 -50.54 -9.64
N ARG A 395 9.43 -50.62 -8.91
CA ARG A 395 8.72 -51.89 -8.69
C ARG A 395 8.51 -52.54 -10.06
N PHE A 396 9.26 -53.61 -10.33
CA PHE A 396 8.80 -54.65 -11.25
C PHE A 396 7.82 -55.57 -10.52
#